data_AF-A0A822BJT4-F1
#
_entry.id   AF-A0A822BJT4-F1
#
_cell.length_a   1.000
_cell.length_b   1.000
_cell.length_c   1.000
_cell.angle_alpha   90.00
_cell.angle_beta   90.00
_cell.angle_gamma   90.00
#
_symmetry.space_group_name_H-M   'P 1'
#
loop_
_entity.id
_entity.type
_entity.pdbx_description
1 polymer ?
#
loop_
_entity_poly.entity_id
_entity_poly.type
_entity_poly.pdbx_seq_one_letter_code
_entity_poly.pdbx_strand_id
1 'polypeptide(L)'
;AKEVADEITRPRPDDDIDMHDIQIMLMNDAHPLHLRHLKSEYVSKLIKTVGIVIAASSIRTKASHIAVQCRSCRNVISNIKVKPGLEGYAMPRKCNSRRRSKTLL
;
A
#
# COMPACT_ATOMS: atom_id res chain seq x y z
N ALA A 1 -10.60 -10.09 7.67
CA ALA A 1 -9.57 -11.08 7.25
C ALA A 1 -8.49 -11.20 8.30
N LYS A 2 -7.76 -10.12 8.59
CA LYS A 2 -6.76 -10.07 9.68
C LYS A 2 -7.38 -10.54 11.01
N GLU A 3 -8.45 -9.87 11.46
CA GLU A 3 -9.17 -10.22 12.70
C GLU A 3 -9.64 -11.68 12.76
N VAL A 4 -10.28 -12.18 11.68
CA VAL A 4 -10.77 -13.57 11.60
C VAL A 4 -9.64 -14.60 11.65
N ALA A 5 -8.53 -14.33 10.96
CA ALA A 5 -7.37 -15.21 11.00
C ALA A 5 -6.74 -15.22 12.41
N ASP A 6 -6.80 -14.10 13.12
CA ASP A 6 -6.28 -13.99 14.49
C ASP A 6 -7.06 -14.85 15.48
N GLU A 7 -8.38 -14.90 15.34
CA GLU A 7 -9.24 -15.75 16.14
C GLU A 7 -8.95 -17.24 15.91
N ILE A 8 -8.81 -17.66 14.65
CA ILE A 8 -8.66 -19.07 14.27
C ILE A 8 -7.28 -19.64 14.65
N THR A 9 -6.22 -18.82 14.58
CA THR A 9 -4.85 -19.31 14.74
C THR A 9 -4.34 -19.27 16.19
N ARG A 10 -5.18 -18.91 17.17
CA ARG A 10 -4.83 -18.97 18.59
C ARG A 10 -5.06 -20.38 19.17
N PRO A 11 -4.14 -20.91 20.01
CA PRO A 11 -2.87 -20.33 20.44
C PRO A 11 -1.76 -20.54 19.41
N ARG A 12 -1.00 -19.48 19.10
CA ARG A 12 0.22 -19.57 18.29
C ARG A 12 1.41 -19.98 19.16
N PRO A 13 2.41 -20.67 18.60
CA PRO A 13 3.69 -20.89 19.29
C PRO A 13 4.33 -19.55 19.68
N ASP A 14 5.11 -19.53 20.77
CA ASP A 14 5.64 -18.32 21.41
C ASP A 14 6.51 -17.43 20.51
N ASP A 15 7.01 -17.96 19.40
CA ASP A 15 7.89 -17.25 18.45
C ASP A 15 7.13 -16.29 17.51
N ASP A 16 5.79 -16.34 17.44
CA ASP A 16 4.99 -15.60 16.44
C ASP A 16 3.79 -14.87 17.07
N ILE A 17 4.11 -13.96 18.00
CA ILE A 17 3.14 -13.20 18.83
C ILE A 17 2.34 -12.22 17.97
N ASP A 18 2.97 -11.62 16.96
CA ASP A 18 2.35 -10.61 16.10
C ASP A 18 1.80 -11.22 14.80
N MET A 19 0.54 -10.92 14.49
CA MET A 19 -0.05 -11.46 13.27
C MET A 19 0.35 -10.66 12.02
N HIS A 20 0.84 -11.40 11.03
CA HIS A 20 1.21 -10.93 9.70
C HIS A 20 0.02 -10.33 8.93
N ASP A 21 0.33 -9.50 7.94
CA ASP A 21 -0.66 -8.96 7.01
C ASP A 21 -1.06 -10.02 5.98
N ILE A 22 -2.34 -10.00 5.59
CA ILE A 22 -2.94 -10.99 4.69
C ILE A 22 -3.34 -10.32 3.38
N GLN A 23 -2.82 -10.84 2.27
CA GLN A 23 -3.22 -10.42 0.93
C GLN A 23 -4.43 -11.23 0.45
N ILE A 24 -5.53 -10.53 0.13
CA ILE A 24 -6.74 -11.14 -0.43
C ILE A 24 -6.67 -11.10 -1.95
N MET A 25 -6.88 -12.24 -2.61
CA MET A 25 -7.00 -12.36 -4.05
C MET A 25 -8.43 -12.76 -4.41
N LEU A 26 -9.03 -12.03 -5.35
CA LEU A 26 -10.38 -12.32 -5.86
C LEU A 26 -10.27 -13.02 -7.21
N MET A 27 -11.00 -14.12 -7.37
CA MET A 27 -11.13 -14.83 -8.64
C MET A 27 -12.59 -14.83 -9.06
N ASN A 28 -12.83 -14.66 -10.37
CA ASN A 28 -14.18 -14.62 -10.92
C ASN A 28 -14.20 -15.31 -12.28
N ASP A 29 -15.26 -16.08 -12.55
CA ASP A 29 -15.46 -16.78 -13.81
C ASP A 29 -16.34 -16.02 -14.82
N ALA A 30 -16.58 -14.74 -14.59
CA ALA A 30 -17.27 -13.89 -15.58
C ALA A 30 -16.56 -13.86 -16.95
N HIS A 31 -17.31 -13.49 -17.98
CA HIS A 31 -16.76 -13.34 -19.33
C HIS A 31 -15.71 -12.21 -19.37
N PRO A 32 -14.51 -12.46 -19.95
CA PRO A 32 -13.47 -11.44 -20.01
C PRO A 32 -13.81 -10.34 -21.02
N LEU A 33 -13.43 -9.10 -20.68
CA LEU A 33 -13.50 -7.96 -21.59
C LEU A 33 -12.24 -7.95 -22.48
N HIS A 34 -12.43 -7.71 -23.78
CA HIS A 34 -11.31 -7.47 -24.69
C HIS A 34 -10.59 -6.15 -24.35
N LEU A 35 -9.26 -6.16 -24.38
CA LEU A 35 -8.41 -4.97 -24.14
C LEU A 35 -8.84 -3.76 -25.00
N ARG A 36 -9.29 -3.99 -26.23
CA ARG A 36 -9.79 -2.96 -27.16
C ARG A 36 -11.08 -2.27 -26.70
N HIS A 37 -11.81 -2.84 -25.75
CA HIS A 37 -13.05 -2.27 -25.21
C HIS A 37 -12.85 -1.54 -23.87
N LEU A 38 -11.59 -1.38 -23.41
CA LEU A 38 -11.29 -0.62 -22.21
C LEU A 38 -11.44 0.88 -22.46
N LYS A 39 -12.58 1.42 -22.05
CA LYS A 39 -12.92 2.86 -22.10
C LYS A 39 -12.83 3.51 -20.71
N SER A 40 -12.88 4.85 -20.67
CA SER A 40 -12.83 5.64 -19.43
C SER A 40 -13.90 5.28 -18.40
N GLU A 41 -15.04 4.74 -18.84
CA GLU A 41 -16.11 4.24 -17.97
C GLU A 41 -15.68 3.10 -17.03
N TYR A 42 -14.57 2.41 -17.33
CA TYR A 42 -14.01 1.33 -16.51
C TYR A 42 -12.92 1.79 -15.52
N VAL A 43 -12.61 3.09 -15.46
CA VAL A 43 -11.65 3.62 -14.49
C VAL A 43 -12.15 3.37 -13.07
N SER A 44 -11.26 2.86 -12.21
CA SER A 44 -11.56 2.49 -10.82
C SER A 44 -12.62 1.40 -10.65
N LYS A 45 -12.85 0.54 -11.67
CA LYS A 45 -13.72 -0.64 -11.59
C LYS A 45 -12.92 -1.94 -11.73
N LEU A 46 -13.40 -3.00 -11.09
CA LEU A 46 -12.84 -4.35 -11.25
C LEU A 46 -13.20 -4.90 -12.63
N ILE A 47 -12.20 -5.34 -13.39
CA ILE A 47 -12.36 -5.90 -14.74
C ILE A 47 -11.60 -7.23 -14.85
N LYS A 48 -12.08 -8.13 -15.69
CA LYS A 48 -11.37 -9.33 -16.12
C LYS A 48 -10.99 -9.16 -17.59
N THR A 49 -9.73 -9.36 -17.92
CA THR A 49 -9.22 -9.28 -19.31
C THR A 49 -8.34 -10.48 -19.61
N VAL A 50 -8.16 -10.79 -20.88
CA VAL A 50 -7.30 -11.88 -21.36
C VAL A 50 -6.24 -11.31 -22.29
N GLY A 51 -5.03 -11.89 -22.25
CA GLY A 51 -3.89 -11.46 -23.04
C GLY A 51 -2.67 -12.37 -22.87
N ILE A 52 -1.57 -12.01 -23.52
CA ILE A 52 -0.28 -12.72 -23.47
C ILE A 52 0.75 -11.80 -22.82
N VAL A 53 1.54 -12.32 -21.87
CA VAL A 53 2.61 -11.58 -21.20
C VAL A 53 3.86 -11.61 -22.07
N ILE A 54 4.33 -10.45 -22.53
CA ILE A 54 5.53 -10.32 -23.39
C ILE A 54 6.80 -9.92 -22.62
N ALA A 55 6.63 -9.27 -21.46
CA ALA A 55 7.73 -8.79 -20.63
C ALA A 55 7.25 -8.58 -19.19
N ALA A 56 8.18 -8.61 -18.24
CA ALA A 56 7.94 -8.31 -16.83
C ALA A 56 9.10 -7.44 -16.28
N SER A 57 8.79 -6.54 -15.34
CA SER A 57 9.81 -5.74 -14.67
C SER A 57 10.51 -6.51 -13.56
N SER A 58 11.74 -6.11 -13.21
CA SER A 58 12.42 -6.59 -12.01
C SER A 58 11.67 -6.19 -10.74
N ILE A 59 11.87 -6.97 -9.68
CA ILE A 59 11.31 -6.71 -8.35
C ILE A 59 11.79 -5.34 -7.85
N ARG A 60 10.87 -4.53 -7.33
CA ARG A 60 11.15 -3.26 -6.68
C ARG A 60 10.47 -3.23 -5.32
N THR A 61 11.13 -2.65 -4.33
CA THR A 61 10.59 -2.47 -2.99
C THR A 61 9.72 -1.21 -2.93
N LYS A 62 8.55 -1.30 -2.29
CA LYS A 62 7.69 -0.17 -1.96
C LYS A 62 7.40 -0.22 -0.46
N ALA A 63 7.66 0.88 0.25
CA ALA A 63 7.34 0.97 1.67
C ALA A 63 5.82 1.06 1.87
N SER A 64 5.28 0.29 2.83
CA SER A 64 3.88 0.36 3.28
C SER A 64 3.70 1.42 4.38
N HIS A 65 4.68 1.51 5.27
CA HIS A 65 4.75 2.45 6.36
C HIS A 65 6.10 3.16 6.33
N ILE A 66 6.08 4.48 6.53
CA ILE A 66 7.28 5.30 6.61
C ILE A 66 7.28 6.11 7.90
N ALA A 67 8.47 6.47 8.35
CA ALA A 67 8.68 7.46 9.39
C ALA A 67 9.54 8.59 8.81
N VAL A 68 9.19 9.82 9.12
CA VAL A 68 9.93 11.01 8.65
C VAL A 68 10.40 11.82 9.84
N GLN A 69 11.61 12.35 9.75
CA GLN A 69 12.20 13.18 10.79
C GLN A 69 12.52 14.57 10.25
N CYS A 70 12.13 15.60 11.01
CA CYS A 70 12.53 16.97 10.71
C CYS A 70 14.03 17.18 11.02
N ARG A 71 14.79 17.66 10.03
CA ARG A 71 16.22 17.93 10.18
C ARG A 71 16.53 18.99 11.25
N SER A 72 15.71 20.03 11.38
CA SER A 72 16.01 21.17 12.27
C SER A 72 15.57 20.98 13.72
N CYS A 73 14.41 20.36 13.96
CA CYS A 73 13.89 20.19 15.32
C CYS A 73 13.89 18.73 15.80
N ARG A 74 14.40 17.80 14.97
CA ARG A 74 14.45 16.36 15.22
C ARG A 74 13.11 15.70 15.53
N ASN A 75 12.00 16.41 15.34
CA ASN A 75 10.67 15.87 15.53
C ASN A 75 10.41 14.73 14.53
N VAL A 76 10.00 13.57 15.05
CA VAL A 76 9.71 12.38 14.26
C VAL A 76 8.20 12.26 14.11
N ILE A 77 7.75 12.07 12.88
CA ILE A 77 6.38 11.65 12.56
C ILE A 77 6.49 10.19 12.13
N SER A 78 6.08 9.28 13.00
CA SER A 78 6.13 7.85 12.78
C SER A 78 4.81 7.32 12.21
N ASN A 79 4.85 6.09 11.70
CA ASN A 79 3.69 5.31 11.27
C ASN A 79 2.81 5.98 10.21
N ILE A 80 3.45 6.65 9.24
CA ILE A 80 2.72 7.22 8.10
C ILE A 80 2.40 6.10 7.11
N LYS A 81 1.10 5.88 6.88
CA LYS A 81 0.61 4.91 5.90
C LYS A 81 0.78 5.46 4.48
N VAL A 82 1.49 4.72 3.64
CA VAL A 82 1.63 5.02 2.21
C VAL A 82 0.47 4.39 1.47
N LYS A 83 -0.17 5.16 0.58
CA LYS A 83 -1.25 4.62 -0.26
C LYS A 83 -0.72 3.48 -1.16
N PRO A 84 -1.48 2.38 -1.31
CA PRO A 84 -1.12 1.31 -2.22
C PRO A 84 -1.19 1.79 -3.68
N GLY A 85 -0.56 1.03 -4.59
CA GLY A 85 -0.52 1.32 -6.02
C GLY A 85 0.77 2.05 -6.44
N LEU A 86 0.68 2.78 -7.55
CA LEU A 86 1.83 3.47 -8.17
C LEU A 86 2.01 4.91 -7.69
N GLU A 87 1.12 5.40 -6.81
CA GLU A 87 1.23 6.74 -6.24
C GLU A 87 2.40 6.81 -5.22
N GLY A 88 3.14 7.92 -5.25
CA GLY A 88 4.17 8.22 -4.27
C GLY A 88 3.60 8.86 -2.99
N TYR A 89 4.44 9.00 -1.97
CA TYR A 89 4.12 9.81 -0.79
C TYR A 89 4.67 11.23 -0.96
N ALA A 90 3.82 12.24 -0.84
CA ALA A 90 4.23 13.64 -0.88
C ALA A 90 4.80 14.06 0.49
N MET A 91 6.09 14.38 0.53
CA MET A 91 6.76 14.86 1.75
C MET A 91 6.12 16.17 2.23
N PRO A 92 5.71 16.28 3.51
CA PRO A 92 5.17 17.52 4.05
C PRO A 92 6.22 18.63 4.00
N ARG A 93 5.86 19.79 3.46
CA ARG A 93 6.77 20.95 3.32
C ARG A 93 6.91 21.77 4.60
N LYS A 94 5.97 21.61 5.55
CA LYS A 94 5.91 22.34 6.82
C LYS A 94 6.11 21.38 7.97
N CYS A 95 6.96 21.77 8.92
CA CYS A 95 7.13 21.05 10.17
C CYS A 95 5.93 21.31 11.12
N ASN A 96 5.47 20.27 11.83
CA ASN A 96 4.35 20.35 12.78
C ASN A 96 4.71 21.07 14.10
N SER A 97 6.00 21.33 14.36
CA SER A 97 6.40 22.03 15.58
C SER A 97 6.09 23.53 15.50
N ARG A 98 5.18 23.97 16.37
CA ARG A 98 4.62 25.34 16.47
C ARG A 98 5.65 26.46 16.68
N ARG A 99 6.93 26.14 16.97
CA ARG A 99 7.94 27.12 17.39
C ARG A 99 8.76 27.76 16.27
N ARG A 100 8.84 27.18 15.06
CA ARG A 100 9.48 27.82 13.89
C ARG A 100 8.91 27.26 12.59
N SER A 101 8.22 28.09 11.81
CA SER A 101 7.85 27.77 10.42
C SER A 101 9.11 27.75 9.55
N LYS A 102 9.90 26.67 9.62
CA LYS A 102 10.98 26.43 8.67
C LYS A 102 10.67 25.21 7.80
N THR A 103 10.95 25.39 6.52
CA THR A 103 10.74 24.43 5.43
C THR A 103 11.51 23.15 5.67
N LEU A 104 10.82 22.02 5.52
CA LEU A 104 11.44 20.69 5.45
C LEU A 104 12.07 20.55 4.04
N LEU A 105 13.31 20.98 3.89
CA LEU A 105 14.20 20.63 2.77
C LEU A 105 15.48 20.00 3.34
#